data_AF-A0A433H0V5-F1
#
_entry.id   AF-A0A433H0V5-F1
#
_cell.length_a   1.000
_cell.length_b   1.000
_cell.length_c   1.000
_cell.angle_alpha   90.00
_cell.angle_beta   90.00
_cell.angle_gamma   90.00
#
_symmetry.space_group_name_H-M   'P 1'
#
loop_
_entity.id
_entity.type
_entity.pdbx_description
1 polymer ?
#
loop_
_entity_poly.entity_id
_entity_poly.type
_entity_poly.pdbx_seq_one_letter_code
_entity_poly.pdbx_strand_id
1 'polypeptide(L)'
;MSENHPNPTGNQPPQFNGGPEQGTPQYQGGNQPAGQPGYGQPQYQGSDFGQRSPLDRPKSVKTASVLIFIVGGLTILGGLFGMLGGLAASASTEAADALQGIPPGALIGLGVVDIILGLVLIFAGVAVRKGKNWGRIATLVITILLIISFIVSLIGGNFSGIVGVVLLIIASVNLWKGEGAAWFKTLQGHQAR
;
A
#
# COMPACT_ATOMS: atom_id res chain seq x y z
N MET A 1 -68.83 21.46 -24.70
CA MET A 1 -69.22 21.50 -23.28
C MET A 1 -69.41 20.05 -22.88
N SER A 2 -68.38 19.45 -22.30
CA SER A 2 -68.24 19.32 -20.82
C SER A 2 -69.14 18.17 -20.35
N GLU A 3 -68.74 17.18 -19.57
CA GLU A 3 -67.55 16.97 -18.75
C GLU A 3 -67.60 15.51 -18.22
N ASN A 4 -66.41 15.06 -17.82
CA ASN A 4 -66.02 13.92 -16.99
C ASN A 4 -67.05 13.25 -16.03
N HIS A 5 -66.90 11.92 -15.97
CA HIS A 5 -66.97 10.99 -14.82
C HIS A 5 -67.63 11.41 -13.51
N PRO A 6 -68.34 10.45 -12.90
CA PRO A 6 -68.20 10.21 -11.48
C PRO A 6 -67.95 8.73 -11.16
N ASN A 7 -66.85 8.43 -10.47
CA ASN A 7 -66.86 7.36 -9.48
C ASN A 7 -66.21 7.92 -8.20
N PRO A 8 -66.85 7.79 -7.02
CA PRO A 8 -66.38 8.44 -5.81
C PRO A 8 -65.24 7.67 -5.13
N THR A 9 -64.35 8.46 -4.54
CA THR A 9 -63.30 8.10 -3.58
C THR A 9 -63.85 7.43 -2.31
N GLY A 10 -63.11 6.44 -1.78
CA GLY A 10 -63.00 6.26 -0.32
C GLY A 10 -62.77 4.84 0.23
N ASN A 11 -61.65 4.70 0.94
CA ASN A 11 -61.37 3.83 2.11
C ASN A 11 -60.63 2.50 1.92
N GLN A 12 -59.32 2.58 2.14
CA GLN A 12 -58.40 1.50 2.55
C GLN A 12 -58.63 1.09 4.02
N PRO A 13 -58.31 -0.17 4.37
CA PRO A 13 -57.65 -0.50 5.65
C PRO A 13 -56.27 -1.16 5.48
N PRO A 14 -55.41 -1.16 6.53
CA PRO A 14 -53.96 -1.29 6.42
C PRO A 14 -53.46 -2.75 6.48
N GLN A 15 -52.40 -3.07 5.74
CA GLN A 15 -51.56 -4.24 6.01
C GLN A 15 -50.11 -3.83 6.25
N PHE A 16 -49.63 -4.18 7.45
CA PHE A 16 -48.31 -3.92 7.99
C PHE A 16 -47.67 -5.28 8.30
N ASN A 17 -46.61 -5.65 7.58
CA ASN A 17 -45.55 -6.60 7.98
C ASN A 17 -44.51 -6.66 6.83
N GLY A 18 -43.20 -6.46 6.96
CA GLY A 18 -42.31 -6.61 8.11
C GLY A 18 -41.26 -7.68 7.80
N GLY A 19 -40.17 -7.34 7.08
CA GLY A 19 -39.02 -8.23 6.89
C GLY A 19 -38.02 -7.78 5.80
N PRO A 20 -36.72 -7.55 6.12
CA PRO A 20 -35.69 -7.26 5.12
C PRO A 20 -35.13 -8.55 4.50
N GLU A 21 -35.42 -8.80 3.22
CA GLU A 21 -34.79 -9.87 2.45
C GLU A 21 -33.35 -9.49 2.08
N GLN A 22 -32.41 -10.23 2.66
CA GLN A 22 -30.98 -10.20 2.35
C GLN A 22 -30.77 -10.68 0.91
N GLY A 23 -30.44 -9.75 0.02
CA GLY A 23 -29.96 -10.05 -1.33
C GLY A 23 -28.67 -10.88 -1.29
N THR A 24 -28.76 -12.13 -1.74
CA THR A 24 -27.64 -13.03 -1.96
C THR A 24 -26.99 -12.73 -3.32
N PRO A 25 -25.64 -12.73 -3.45
CA PRO A 25 -24.98 -12.54 -4.74
C PRO A 25 -25.20 -13.75 -5.64
N GLN A 26 -25.92 -13.52 -6.74
CA GLN A 26 -26.14 -14.49 -7.81
C GLN A 26 -24.81 -14.77 -8.54
N TYR A 27 -24.27 -15.97 -8.35
CA TYR A 27 -23.17 -16.50 -9.16
C TYR A 27 -23.71 -16.89 -10.54
N GLN A 28 -23.25 -16.25 -11.60
CA GLN A 28 -23.48 -16.73 -12.96
C GLN A 28 -22.25 -17.52 -13.42
N GLY A 29 -22.36 -18.84 -13.30
CA GLY A 29 -21.48 -19.83 -13.89
C GLY A 29 -21.56 -19.82 -15.42
N GLY A 30 -20.51 -20.34 -16.04
CA GLY A 30 -20.17 -20.08 -17.43
C GLY A 30 -21.08 -20.72 -18.47
N ASN A 31 -20.89 -20.27 -19.70
CA ASN A 31 -21.00 -21.11 -20.89
C ASN A 31 -20.29 -20.40 -22.06
N GLN A 32 -19.28 -21.04 -22.63
CA GLN A 32 -18.86 -20.74 -24.00
C GLN A 32 -20.03 -21.06 -24.95
N PRO A 33 -20.13 -20.35 -26.08
CA PRO A 33 -20.18 -21.09 -27.33
C PRO A 33 -19.28 -20.50 -28.40
N ALA A 34 -18.62 -21.39 -29.14
CA ALA A 34 -18.00 -21.11 -30.42
C ALA A 34 -19.07 -21.04 -31.53
N GLY A 35 -18.99 -20.03 -32.40
CA GLY A 35 -19.63 -20.04 -33.72
C GLY A 35 -20.48 -18.82 -34.09
N GLN A 36 -19.96 -17.96 -34.99
CA GLN A 36 -20.56 -17.49 -36.26
C GLN A 36 -20.02 -16.09 -36.66
N PRO A 37 -19.65 -15.85 -37.94
CA PRO A 37 -19.26 -14.53 -38.42
C PRO A 37 -20.51 -13.69 -38.77
N GLY A 38 -20.85 -12.73 -37.91
CA GLY A 38 -21.96 -11.79 -38.12
C GLY A 38 -21.43 -10.38 -38.40
N TYR A 39 -21.72 -9.86 -39.60
CA TYR A 39 -21.44 -8.50 -40.03
C TYR A 39 -22.39 -7.48 -39.36
N GLY A 40 -21.81 -6.40 -38.82
CA GLY A 40 -22.47 -5.11 -38.65
C GLY A 40 -22.92 -4.72 -37.23
N GLN A 41 -22.19 -3.79 -36.60
CA GLN A 41 -22.70 -2.49 -36.10
C GLN A 41 -21.55 -1.72 -35.41
N PRO A 42 -21.47 -0.38 -35.55
CA PRO A 42 -20.50 0.40 -34.80
C PRO A 42 -20.88 0.39 -33.33
N GLN A 43 -20.14 -0.39 -32.55
CA GLN A 43 -20.24 -0.42 -31.11
C GLN A 43 -19.80 0.94 -30.58
N TYR A 44 -20.78 1.80 -30.29
CA TYR A 44 -20.57 3.03 -29.53
C TYR A 44 -19.87 2.64 -28.23
N GLN A 45 -18.63 3.10 -28.11
CA GLN A 45 -17.75 2.83 -26.98
C GLN A 45 -18.33 3.52 -25.75
N GLY A 46 -19.23 2.80 -25.07
CA GLY A 46 -19.75 3.15 -23.77
C GLY A 46 -18.59 3.39 -22.82
N SER A 47 -18.58 4.59 -22.27
CA SER A 47 -17.67 5.08 -21.25
C SER A 47 -17.22 3.99 -20.26
N ASP A 48 -15.93 3.68 -20.33
CA ASP A 48 -15.16 2.70 -19.54
C ASP A 48 -15.03 3.13 -18.06
N PHE A 49 -16.17 3.36 -17.43
CA PHE A 49 -16.34 3.58 -15.99
C PHE A 49 -16.71 2.24 -15.34
N GLY A 50 -15.83 1.25 -15.42
CA GLY A 50 -15.99 0.08 -14.56
C GLY A 50 -15.52 -1.25 -15.11
N GLN A 51 -14.21 -1.43 -15.25
CA GLN A 51 -13.55 -2.64 -14.76
C GLN A 51 -12.03 -2.45 -14.85
N ARG A 52 -11.44 -1.87 -13.80
CA ARG A 52 -10.01 -2.10 -13.55
C ARG A 52 -9.89 -3.60 -13.31
N SER A 53 -9.31 -4.32 -14.27
CA SER A 53 -8.96 -5.72 -14.11
C SER A 53 -8.24 -5.87 -12.76
N PRO A 54 -8.54 -6.89 -11.93
CA PRO A 54 -7.83 -7.14 -10.68
C PRO A 54 -6.29 -7.19 -10.83
N LEU A 55 -5.82 -7.36 -12.07
CA LEU A 55 -4.42 -7.37 -12.47
C LEU A 55 -3.79 -5.98 -12.64
N ASP A 56 -4.56 -4.92 -12.88
CA ASP A 56 -3.96 -3.59 -13.04
C ASP A 56 -3.76 -2.91 -11.67
N ARG A 57 -2.48 -2.78 -11.30
CA ARG A 57 -2.06 -2.26 -10.00
C ARG A 57 -2.49 -0.80 -9.85
N PRO A 58 -3.17 -0.44 -8.73
CA PRO A 58 -3.52 0.94 -8.42
C PRO A 58 -2.27 1.84 -8.41
N LYS A 59 -2.45 3.09 -8.84
CA LYS A 59 -1.36 4.08 -8.84
C LYS A 59 -0.77 4.28 -7.43
N SER A 60 -1.61 4.20 -6.38
CA SER A 60 -1.17 4.27 -4.99
C SER A 60 -0.15 3.18 -4.61
N VAL A 61 -0.37 1.94 -5.06
CA VAL A 61 0.55 0.81 -4.80
C VAL A 61 1.84 0.96 -5.61
N LYS A 62 1.75 1.44 -6.86
CA LYS A 62 2.93 1.75 -7.69
C LYS A 62 3.81 2.81 -7.01
N THR A 63 3.22 3.93 -6.59
CA THR A 63 3.92 5.01 -5.88
C THR A 63 4.50 4.53 -4.56
N ALA A 64 3.72 3.85 -3.72
CA ALA A 64 4.21 3.33 -2.44
C ALA A 64 5.40 2.39 -2.62
N SER A 65 5.35 1.51 -3.62
CA SER A 65 6.47 0.62 -3.93
C SER A 65 7.73 1.41 -4.28
N VAL A 66 7.63 2.43 -5.13
CA VAL A 66 8.77 3.27 -5.51
C VAL A 66 9.36 3.99 -4.29
N LEU A 67 8.52 4.55 -3.43
CA LEU A 67 8.96 5.19 -2.19
C LEU A 67 9.71 4.21 -1.28
N ILE A 68 9.21 2.98 -1.13
CA ILE A 68 9.88 1.94 -0.35
C ILE A 68 11.26 1.60 -0.95
N PHE A 69 11.39 1.53 -2.28
CA PHE A 69 12.69 1.31 -2.91
C PHE A 69 13.67 2.46 -2.68
N ILE A 70 13.19 3.70 -2.77
CA ILE A 70 14.02 4.89 -2.50
C ILE A 70 14.49 4.87 -1.05
N VAL A 71 13.60 4.66 -0.09
CA VAL A 71 13.96 4.61 1.33
C VAL A 71 14.91 3.43 1.58
N GLY A 72 14.62 2.23 1.09
CA GLY A 72 15.50 1.07 1.25
C GLY A 72 16.90 1.32 0.68
N GLY A 73 17.01 1.94 -0.49
CA GLY A 73 18.29 2.33 -1.08
C GLY A 73 19.04 3.37 -0.26
N LEU A 74 18.35 4.41 0.22
CA LEU A 74 18.94 5.42 1.10
C LEU A 74 19.39 4.83 2.44
N THR A 75 18.65 3.88 3.01
CA THR A 75 19.03 3.19 4.24
C THR A 75 20.30 2.35 4.03
N ILE A 76 20.42 1.63 2.92
CA ILE A 76 21.65 0.90 2.58
C ILE A 76 22.83 1.86 2.44
N LEU A 77 22.65 2.98 1.74
CA LEU A 77 23.69 3.99 1.58
C LEU A 77 24.09 4.60 2.92
N GLY A 78 23.12 4.95 3.76
CA GLY A 78 23.37 5.44 5.13
C GLY A 78 24.17 4.46 5.96
N GLY A 79 23.80 3.16 5.92
CA GLY A 79 24.54 2.11 6.61
C GLY A 79 25.96 1.94 6.09
N LEU A 80 26.16 2.03 4.76
CA LEU A 80 27.49 1.98 4.16
C LEU A 80 28.37 3.15 4.60
N PHE A 81 27.84 4.38 4.59
CA PHE A 81 28.57 5.54 5.09
C PHE A 81 28.87 5.43 6.59
N GLY A 82 27.94 4.91 7.38
CA GLY A 82 28.15 4.62 8.80
C GLY A 82 29.29 3.62 9.04
N MET A 83 29.31 2.53 8.27
CA MET A 83 30.41 1.56 8.32
C MET A 83 31.75 2.17 7.92
N LEU A 84 31.80 2.94 6.82
CA LEU A 84 33.03 3.60 6.38
C LEU A 84 33.53 4.61 7.41
N GLY A 85 32.62 5.37 8.03
CA GLY A 85 32.94 6.29 9.13
C GLY A 85 33.50 5.55 10.36
N GLY A 86 32.87 4.44 10.75
CA GLY A 86 33.37 3.59 11.84
C GLY A 86 34.73 2.95 11.53
N LEU A 87 34.95 2.48 10.30
CA LEU A 87 36.25 1.95 9.87
C LEU A 87 37.33 3.03 9.89
N ALA A 88 37.04 4.23 9.37
CA ALA A 88 37.96 5.36 9.42
C ALA A 88 38.32 5.72 10.86
N ALA A 89 37.34 5.79 11.76
CA ALA A 89 37.56 6.05 13.18
C ALA A 89 38.33 4.93 13.90
N SER A 90 38.23 3.68 13.45
CA SER A 90 39.04 2.59 14.01
C SER A 90 40.53 2.69 13.62
N ALA A 91 40.83 3.39 12.53
CA ALA A 91 42.18 3.55 11.99
C ALA A 91 42.83 4.90 12.35
N SER A 92 42.07 5.85 12.90
CA SER A 92 42.50 7.24 13.12
C SER A 92 41.89 7.81 14.40
N THR A 93 42.75 8.30 15.30
CA THR A 93 42.31 8.99 16.53
C THR A 93 41.57 10.29 16.24
N GLU A 94 42.00 11.04 15.23
CA GLU A 94 41.32 12.27 14.79
C GLU A 94 39.90 11.99 14.29
N ALA A 95 39.72 10.90 13.53
CA ALA A 95 38.42 10.47 13.07
C ALA A 95 37.56 9.92 14.22
N ALA A 96 38.17 9.28 15.23
CA ALA A 96 37.47 8.84 16.43
C ALA A 96 36.99 10.02 17.30
N ASP A 97 37.81 11.07 17.43
CA ASP A 97 37.42 12.30 18.16
C ASP A 97 36.25 13.01 17.48
N ALA A 98 36.18 12.97 16.14
CA ALA A 98 35.05 13.49 15.38
C ALA A 98 33.71 12.76 15.68
N LEU A 99 33.76 11.54 16.23
CA LEU A 99 32.57 10.77 16.63
C LEU A 99 32.01 11.15 18.01
N GLN A 100 32.64 12.11 18.71
CA GLN A 100 32.14 12.65 19.98
C GLN A 100 31.81 11.57 21.03
N GLY A 101 32.65 10.52 21.10
CA GLY A 101 32.50 9.43 22.06
C GLY A 101 31.64 8.24 21.60
N ILE A 102 31.14 8.23 20.36
CA ILE A 102 30.53 7.02 19.79
C ILE A 102 31.64 6.01 19.46
N PRO A 103 31.61 4.78 20.02
CA PRO A 103 32.61 3.77 19.71
C PRO A 103 32.62 3.43 18.21
N PRO A 104 33.78 3.32 17.54
CA PRO A 104 33.85 2.97 16.12
C PRO A 104 33.11 1.66 15.79
N GLY A 105 33.21 0.66 16.67
CA GLY A 105 32.50 -0.62 16.52
C GLY A 105 30.97 -0.49 16.57
N ALA A 106 30.44 0.49 17.28
CA ALA A 106 29.00 0.76 17.32
C ALA A 106 28.49 1.28 15.97
N LEU A 107 29.24 2.17 15.31
CA LEU A 107 28.89 2.65 13.97
C LEU A 107 28.96 1.56 12.92
N ILE A 108 29.97 0.70 12.98
CA ILE A 108 30.07 -0.45 12.09
C ILE A 108 28.88 -1.38 12.31
N GLY A 109 28.54 -1.69 13.56
CA GLY A 109 27.39 -2.52 13.91
C GLY A 109 26.06 -1.94 13.43
N LEU A 110 25.82 -0.65 13.69
CA LEU A 110 24.62 0.06 13.21
C LEU A 110 24.56 0.07 11.68
N GLY A 111 25.68 0.30 11.01
CA GLY A 111 25.72 0.29 9.55
C GLY A 111 25.38 -1.07 8.94
N VAL A 112 25.80 -2.17 9.55
CA VAL A 112 25.39 -3.53 9.15
C VAL A 112 23.89 -3.73 9.34
N VAL A 113 23.33 -3.29 10.47
CA VAL A 113 21.89 -3.37 10.74
C VAL A 113 21.09 -2.57 9.71
N ASP A 114 21.54 -1.35 9.37
CA ASP A 114 20.89 -0.51 8.36
C ASP A 114 20.93 -1.15 6.97
N ILE A 115 22.04 -1.77 6.58
CA ILE A 115 22.12 -2.52 5.31
C ILE A 115 21.09 -3.66 5.30
N ILE A 116 21.00 -4.43 6.38
CA ILE A 116 20.02 -5.52 6.49
C ILE A 116 18.59 -4.97 6.40
N LEU A 117 18.27 -3.91 7.14
CA LEU A 117 16.94 -3.27 7.12
C LEU A 117 16.59 -2.73 5.74
N GLY A 118 17.56 -2.09 5.08
CA GLY A 118 17.41 -1.60 3.71
C GLY A 118 17.12 -2.75 2.74
N LEU A 119 17.84 -3.88 2.83
CA LEU A 119 17.54 -5.07 2.03
C LEU A 119 16.13 -5.62 2.30
N VAL A 120 15.71 -5.69 3.56
CA VAL A 120 14.34 -6.10 3.92
C VAL A 120 13.30 -5.16 3.31
N LEU A 121 13.55 -3.85 3.29
CA LEU A 121 12.68 -2.87 2.62
C LEU A 121 12.60 -3.12 1.11
N ILE A 122 13.72 -3.41 0.45
CA ILE A 122 13.72 -3.77 -0.99
C ILE A 122 12.85 -5.01 -1.22
N PHE A 123 13.00 -6.06 -0.41
CA PHE A 123 12.17 -7.26 -0.51
C PHE A 123 10.69 -6.98 -0.23
N ALA A 124 10.39 -6.15 0.76
CA ALA A 124 9.03 -5.71 1.06
C ALA A 124 8.42 -4.93 -0.12
N GLY A 125 9.18 -4.04 -0.76
CA GLY A 125 8.77 -3.31 -1.96
C GLY A 125 8.45 -4.24 -3.14
N VAL A 126 9.26 -5.28 -3.34
CA VAL A 126 8.98 -6.33 -4.35
C VAL A 126 7.71 -7.11 -3.99
N ALA A 127 7.52 -7.47 -2.72
CA ALA A 127 6.35 -8.20 -2.25
C ALA A 127 5.07 -7.38 -2.40
N VAL A 128 5.11 -6.09 -2.09
CA VAL A 128 4.03 -5.12 -2.29
C VAL A 128 3.67 -5.02 -3.76
N ARG A 129 4.66 -4.91 -4.67
CA ARG A 129 4.41 -4.95 -6.12
C ARG A 129 3.74 -6.25 -6.56
N LYS A 130 4.06 -7.37 -5.93
CA LYS A 130 3.45 -8.68 -6.22
C LYS A 130 2.09 -8.88 -5.54
N GLY A 131 1.58 -7.91 -4.78
CA GLY A 131 0.30 -8.04 -4.09
C GLY A 131 0.31 -8.95 -2.87
N LYS A 132 1.51 -9.28 -2.34
CA LYS A 132 1.65 -10.13 -1.17
C LYS A 132 1.40 -9.32 0.10
N ASN A 133 0.45 -9.77 0.92
CA ASN A 133 0.09 -9.10 2.18
C ASN A 133 1.25 -8.94 3.16
N TRP A 134 2.15 -9.93 3.24
CA TRP A 134 3.29 -9.85 4.15
C TRP A 134 4.17 -8.64 3.87
N GLY A 135 4.24 -8.16 2.62
CA GLY A 135 4.97 -6.96 2.25
C GLY A 135 4.43 -5.70 2.92
N ARG A 136 3.10 -5.57 3.04
CA ARG A 136 2.46 -4.43 3.73
C ARG A 136 2.76 -4.45 5.23
N ILE A 137 2.73 -5.64 5.84
CA ILE A 137 3.00 -5.83 7.26
C ILE A 137 4.48 -5.54 7.54
N ALA A 138 5.39 -6.08 6.74
CA ALA A 138 6.82 -5.83 6.86
C ALA A 138 7.15 -4.33 6.74
N THR A 139 6.58 -3.64 5.74
CA THR A 139 6.75 -2.19 5.62
C THR A 139 6.23 -1.46 6.86
N LEU A 140 5.06 -1.82 7.39
CA LEU A 140 4.49 -1.17 8.59
C LEU A 140 5.41 -1.35 9.81
N VAL A 141 5.89 -2.57 10.06
CA VAL A 141 6.79 -2.87 11.18
C VAL A 141 8.07 -2.05 11.08
N ILE A 142 8.68 -1.99 9.89
CA ILE A 142 9.90 -1.20 9.66
C ILE A 142 9.63 0.30 9.83
N THR A 143 8.49 0.80 9.34
CA THR A 143 8.09 2.19 9.56
C THR A 143 8.02 2.53 11.04
N ILE A 144 7.43 1.66 11.86
CA ILE A 144 7.35 1.88 13.31
C ILE A 144 8.75 1.88 13.95
N LEU A 145 9.60 0.91 13.60
CA LEU A 145 10.97 0.84 14.13
C LEU A 145 11.80 2.07 13.76
N LEU A 146 11.67 2.57 12.53
CA LEU A 146 12.37 3.78 12.09
C LEU A 146 11.82 5.04 12.73
N ILE A 147 10.51 5.13 12.99
CA ILE A 147 9.93 6.24 13.76
C ILE A 147 10.49 6.24 15.20
N ILE A 148 10.52 5.09 15.87
CA ILE A 148 11.09 4.98 17.22
C ILE A 148 12.56 5.41 17.22
N SER A 149 13.33 4.88 16.26
CA SER A 149 14.76 5.23 16.11
C SER A 149 14.93 6.74 15.87
N PHE A 150 14.09 7.35 15.04
CA PHE A 150 14.10 8.78 14.79
C PHE A 150 13.73 9.61 16.03
N ILE A 151 12.75 9.19 16.82
CA ILE A 151 12.40 9.86 18.09
C ILE A 151 13.60 9.85 19.06
N VAL A 152 14.33 8.73 19.14
CA VAL A 152 15.55 8.65 19.94
C VAL A 152 16.62 9.61 19.40
N SER A 153 16.82 9.66 18.08
CA SER A 153 17.75 10.61 17.44
C SER A 153 17.38 12.08 17.68
N LEU A 154 16.09 12.41 17.73
CA LEU A 154 15.61 13.76 18.04
C LEU A 154 15.99 14.20 19.46
N ILE A 155 15.96 13.29 20.43
CA ILE A 155 16.41 13.58 21.80
C ILE A 155 17.90 13.95 21.81
N GLY A 156 18.70 13.34 20.93
CA GLY A 156 20.10 13.68 20.71
C GLY A 156 20.34 14.91 19.82
N GLY A 157 19.29 15.66 19.43
CA GLY A 157 19.40 16.83 18.56
C GLY A 157 19.69 16.52 17.09
N ASN A 158 19.60 15.26 16.69
CA ASN A 158 19.94 14.82 15.34
C ASN A 158 18.69 14.66 14.47
N PHE A 159 18.58 15.50 13.43
CA PHE A 159 17.45 15.50 12.49
C PHE A 159 17.73 14.70 11.21
N SER A 160 18.88 14.03 11.13
CA SER A 160 19.21 13.16 10.01
C SER A 160 18.20 12.01 9.93
N GLY A 161 17.68 11.72 8.74
CA GLY A 161 16.68 10.67 8.53
C GLY A 161 15.22 11.12 8.50
N ILE A 162 14.89 12.38 8.82
CA ILE A 162 13.51 12.88 8.78
C ILE A 162 12.85 12.66 7.41
N VAL A 163 13.58 12.89 6.33
CA VAL A 163 13.10 12.70 4.95
C VAL A 163 12.73 11.23 4.72
N GLY A 164 13.61 10.30 5.11
CA GLY A 164 13.36 8.87 4.95
C GLY A 164 12.11 8.40 5.72
N VAL A 165 11.96 8.86 6.97
CA VAL A 165 10.81 8.55 7.80
C VAL A 165 9.51 9.09 7.19
N VAL A 166 9.50 10.35 6.75
CA VAL A 166 8.32 10.97 6.12
C VAL A 166 7.92 10.22 4.84
N LEU A 167 8.88 9.88 3.97
CA LEU A 167 8.60 9.13 2.74
C LEU A 167 8.02 7.74 3.04
N LEU A 168 8.51 7.07 4.09
CA LEU A 168 8.04 5.75 4.47
C LEU A 168 6.66 5.78 5.12
N ILE A 169 6.33 6.85 5.87
CA ILE A 169 4.97 7.11 6.36
C ILE A 169 4.01 7.30 5.19
N ILE A 170 4.37 8.13 4.20
CA ILE A 170 3.55 8.35 3.00
C ILE A 170 3.34 7.04 2.24
N ALA A 171 4.40 6.26 2.04
CA ALA A 171 4.32 4.95 1.41
C ALA A 171 3.37 4.01 2.17
N SER A 172 3.50 3.95 3.49
CA SER A 172 2.63 3.14 4.36
C SER A 172 1.18 3.59 4.22
N VAL A 173 0.88 4.88 4.36
CA VAL A 173 -0.50 5.40 4.23
C VAL A 173 -1.10 5.05 2.86
N ASN A 174 -0.33 5.17 1.78
CA ASN A 174 -0.78 4.81 0.42
C ASN A 174 -1.09 3.32 0.26
N LEU A 175 -0.43 2.44 1.02
CA LEU A 175 -0.76 1.01 1.03
C LEU A 175 -2.05 0.70 1.78
N TRP A 176 -2.44 1.53 2.74
CA TRP A 176 -3.58 1.25 3.63
C TRP A 176 -4.85 2.06 3.29
N LYS A 177 -4.76 3.14 2.50
CA LYS A 177 -5.92 3.93 2.08
C LYS A 177 -6.56 3.46 0.76
N GLY A 178 -7.88 3.64 0.69
CA GLY A 178 -8.70 3.62 -0.53
C GLY A 178 -8.42 2.45 -1.48
N GLU A 179 -7.94 2.80 -2.68
CA GLU A 179 -7.68 1.85 -3.77
C GLU A 179 -6.62 0.78 -3.43
N GLY A 180 -5.64 1.10 -2.58
CA GLY A 180 -4.58 0.16 -2.21
C GLY A 180 -5.14 -1.00 -1.39
N ALA A 181 -5.87 -0.68 -0.32
CA ALA A 181 -6.50 -1.69 0.53
C ALA A 181 -7.53 -2.54 -0.23
N ALA A 182 -8.30 -1.93 -1.14
CA ALA A 182 -9.26 -2.63 -1.97
C ALA A 182 -8.57 -3.66 -2.90
N TRP A 183 -7.47 -3.29 -3.55
CA TRP A 183 -6.72 -4.18 -4.44
C TRP A 183 -6.08 -5.38 -3.72
N PHE A 184 -5.57 -5.20 -2.50
CA PHE A 184 -5.08 -6.34 -1.73
C PHE A 184 -6.21 -7.28 -1.29
N LYS A 185 -7.42 -6.77 -1.04
CA LYS A 185 -8.61 -7.59 -0.72
C LYS A 185 -9.07 -8.40 -1.95
N THR A 186 -9.05 -7.82 -3.16
CA THR A 186 -9.43 -8.55 -4.38
C THR A 186 -8.48 -9.72 -4.67
N LEU A 187 -7.18 -9.56 -4.44
CA LEU A 187 -6.21 -10.64 -4.60
C LEU A 187 -6.38 -11.78 -3.58
N GLN A 188 -6.76 -11.46 -2.34
CA GLN A 188 -7.02 -12.49 -1.32
C GLN A 188 -8.25 -13.35 -1.66
N GLY A 189 -9.31 -12.73 -2.20
CA GLY A 189 -10.51 -13.46 -2.62
C GLY A 189 -10.27 -14.47 -3.74
N HIS A 190 -9.20 -14.32 -4.53
CA HIS A 190 -8.81 -15.27 -5.58
C HIS A 190 -7.94 -16.42 -5.08
N GLN A 191 -7.25 -16.27 -3.94
CA GLN A 191 -6.38 -17.31 -3.37
C GLN A 191 -7.12 -18.27 -2.43
N ALA A 192 -8.37 -17.96 -2.07
CA ALA A 192 -9.22 -18.75 -1.20
C ALA A 192 -10.21 -19.66 -1.96
N ARG A 193 -10.03 -19.83 -3.27
CA ARG A 193 -10.77 -20.76 -4.12
C ARG A 193 -9.85 -21.82 -4.71
#